data_AF-A0A1V2IR03-F1
#
_entry.id   AF-A0A1V2IR03-F1
#
_cell.length_a   1.000
_cell.length_b   1.000
_cell.length_c   1.000
_cell.angle_alpha   90.00
_cell.angle_beta   90.00
_cell.angle_gamma   90.00
#
_symmetry.space_group_name_H-M   'P 1'
#
loop_
_entity.id
_entity.type
_entity.pdbx_description
1 polymer ?
#
loop_
_entity_poly.entity_id
_entity_poly.type
_entity_poly.pdbx_seq_one_letter_code
_entity_poly.pdbx_strand_id
1 'polypeptide(L)'
;MPPQAHVIEPSQDFGELMSTASRKSRKNRSGGKRSGNPAGRPAGARSASRPGGSAAQQPGPTQDDTGRDEAQDDTRQAGNDVRRNRNDTRREDPRLEKSPRDDRRREKAAQARAAEAARARRRQRAIVGSVVVALLAVAALIGVAVQSNRTESAPVVLPVTATGTDNGIVVGRADAPVTVDFYEDFQCPICQELESTLGPNIQQMISDGRIRAVYHMMSFLGPESVRAANAAAAAAQEGKFKEYHDILYANQPPEHSGGYQNDALTAFGARVGLTSPAFVEAVRNGTYNGYVAKVEDDASKRGVTGTPTVLVNGRQLSPQALTPQGFTAAVTSAAAAPAPAATG
;
A
#
# COMPACT_ATOMS: atom_id res chain seq x y z
N MET A 1 26.96 -74.25 -0.11
CA MET A 1 25.54 -73.92 0.15
C MET A 1 25.50 -72.49 0.68
N PRO A 2 24.84 -71.54 0.00
CA PRO A 2 24.59 -70.21 0.57
C PRO A 2 23.39 -70.25 1.54
N PRO A 3 23.41 -69.50 2.65
CA PRO A 3 22.21 -69.27 3.46
C PRO A 3 21.20 -68.38 2.70
N GLN A 4 19.92 -68.57 2.97
CA GLN A 4 18.82 -67.89 2.27
C GLN A 4 18.62 -66.44 2.75
N ALA A 5 18.09 -65.61 1.86
CA ALA A 5 17.58 -64.29 2.23
C ALA A 5 16.29 -64.39 3.06
N HIS A 6 15.96 -63.31 3.78
CA HIS A 6 14.63 -63.08 4.34
C HIS A 6 14.02 -61.83 3.72
N VAL A 7 12.79 -61.98 3.23
CA VAL A 7 11.94 -60.89 2.75
C VAL A 7 11.13 -60.38 3.92
N ILE A 8 10.97 -59.07 4.04
CA ILE A 8 10.10 -58.42 5.02
C ILE A 8 9.01 -57.69 4.24
N GLU A 9 7.75 -58.09 4.43
CA GLU A 9 6.59 -57.42 3.85
C GLU A 9 6.12 -56.27 4.77
N PRO A 10 5.66 -55.13 4.21
CA PRO A 10 5.08 -54.04 4.99
C PRO A 10 3.62 -54.32 5.33
N SER A 11 3.28 -54.34 6.63
CA SER A 11 1.92 -54.49 7.12
C SER A 11 1.06 -53.23 6.85
N GLN A 12 -0.11 -53.41 6.23
CA GLN A 12 -1.13 -52.37 6.08
C GLN A 12 -2.11 -52.40 7.27
N ASP A 13 -2.31 -51.28 7.96
CA ASP A 13 -3.56 -50.93 8.65
C ASP A 13 -3.61 -49.41 8.98
N PHE A 14 -4.70 -48.95 9.60
CA PHE A 14 -5.09 -47.56 9.92
C PHE A 14 -5.59 -46.74 8.73
N GLY A 15 -6.83 -47.04 8.30
CA GLY A 15 -7.51 -46.37 7.19
C GLY A 15 -8.98 -45.97 7.40
N GLU A 16 -9.55 -45.99 8.61
CA GLU A 16 -10.96 -45.59 8.81
C GLU A 16 -11.28 -45.00 10.19
N LEU A 17 -11.80 -43.75 10.22
CA LEU A 17 -12.74 -43.24 11.24
C LEU A 17 -13.28 -41.84 10.84
N MET A 18 -14.46 -41.48 11.35
CA MET A 18 -15.11 -40.16 11.24
C MET A 18 -15.64 -39.73 9.86
N SER A 19 -16.68 -40.42 9.38
CA SER A 19 -17.74 -39.79 8.59
C SER A 19 -19.13 -40.34 8.94
N THR A 20 -20.17 -39.58 8.61
CA THR A 20 -21.61 -39.83 8.82
C THR A 20 -22.19 -39.69 10.24
N ALA A 21 -22.86 -38.55 10.47
CA ALA A 21 -23.90 -38.40 11.50
C ALA A 21 -24.95 -37.37 11.03
N SER A 22 -26.00 -37.82 10.33
CA SER A 22 -27.03 -36.91 9.80
C SER A 22 -28.43 -37.51 9.78
N ARG A 23 -29.40 -36.74 10.32
CA ARG A 23 -30.88 -36.85 10.26
C ARG A 23 -31.59 -37.84 11.19
N LYS A 24 -32.72 -37.32 11.73
CA LYS A 24 -33.83 -37.97 12.47
C LYS A 24 -33.47 -38.46 13.89
N SER A 25 -34.35 -38.33 14.90
CA SER A 25 -35.83 -38.30 14.83
C SER A 25 -36.50 -37.16 15.66
N ARG A 26 -37.84 -37.13 15.65
CA ARG A 26 -38.73 -36.16 16.36
C ARG A 26 -39.72 -36.90 17.29
N LYS A 27 -40.23 -36.17 18.30
CA LYS A 27 -41.45 -36.42 19.14
C LYS A 27 -41.41 -37.55 20.20
N ASN A 28 -41.46 -37.15 21.47
CA ASN A 28 -42.65 -37.24 22.36
C ASN A 28 -42.47 -36.20 23.49
N ARG A 29 -43.50 -35.49 24.02
CA ARG A 29 -44.59 -35.89 24.95
C ARG A 29 -44.05 -36.51 26.27
N SER A 30 -44.47 -36.10 27.48
CA SER A 30 -45.47 -35.06 27.86
C SER A 30 -45.54 -34.76 29.38
N GLY A 31 -45.73 -33.49 29.77
CA GLY A 31 -46.26 -33.02 31.08
C GLY A 31 -45.26 -32.93 32.25
N GLY A 32 -45.44 -32.06 33.26
CA GLY A 32 -46.34 -30.89 33.35
C GLY A 32 -46.63 -30.40 34.79
N LYS A 33 -46.88 -29.08 34.97
CA LYS A 33 -47.28 -28.36 36.22
C LYS A 33 -46.15 -28.25 37.30
N ARG A 34 -46.10 -27.26 38.22
CA ARG A 34 -46.85 -25.99 38.45
C ARG A 34 -46.05 -25.03 39.37
N SER A 35 -46.47 -23.76 39.45
CA SER A 35 -46.06 -22.72 40.42
C SER A 35 -44.65 -22.13 40.23
N GLY A 36 -44.39 -20.82 40.43
CA GLY A 36 -45.29 -19.72 40.82
C GLY A 36 -44.69 -18.33 40.51
N ASN A 37 -45.46 -17.25 40.68
CA ASN A 37 -45.09 -15.84 40.43
C ASN A 37 -45.77 -14.98 41.52
N PRO A 38 -45.21 -13.82 41.95
CA PRO A 38 -45.80 -12.56 41.46
C PRO A 38 -44.87 -11.31 41.34
N ALA A 39 -45.17 -10.49 40.31
CA ALA A 39 -45.20 -9.02 40.26
C ALA A 39 -43.91 -8.15 40.39
N GLY A 40 -43.85 -7.04 39.62
CA GLY A 40 -42.78 -6.01 39.72
C GLY A 40 -42.62 -5.02 38.55
N ARG A 41 -43.66 -4.28 38.11
CA ARG A 41 -43.68 -3.18 37.09
C ARG A 41 -44.88 -2.24 37.37
N PRO A 42 -45.07 -1.02 36.76
CA PRO A 42 -44.42 -0.36 35.60
C PRO A 42 -43.75 1.00 36.01
N ALA A 43 -43.70 2.17 35.32
CA ALA A 43 -44.27 2.74 34.07
C ALA A 43 -43.52 4.02 33.59
N GLY A 44 -43.86 4.57 32.41
CA GLY A 44 -43.43 5.89 31.86
C GLY A 44 -42.30 5.79 30.80
N ALA A 45 -42.42 6.12 29.50
CA ALA A 45 -43.27 7.02 28.66
C ALA A 45 -42.86 8.52 28.74
N ARG A 46 -42.74 9.31 27.65
CA ARG A 46 -43.52 9.43 26.38
C ARG A 46 -42.61 9.82 25.17
N SER A 47 -42.83 9.37 23.91
CA SER A 47 -43.73 9.90 22.83
C SER A 47 -43.27 11.24 22.21
N ALA A 48 -43.23 11.52 20.89
CA ALA A 48 -43.39 10.75 19.62
C ALA A 48 -42.53 11.46 18.50
N SER A 49 -42.71 11.50 17.15
CA SER A 49 -43.80 11.27 16.16
C SER A 49 -43.27 10.99 14.72
N ARG A 50 -44.19 10.76 13.76
CA ARG A 50 -44.07 10.67 12.27
C ARG A 50 -45.36 11.31 11.65
N PRO A 51 -45.64 11.47 10.33
CA PRO A 51 -45.15 10.83 9.07
C PRO A 51 -44.60 11.84 8.01
N GLY A 52 -44.08 11.52 6.81
CA GLY A 52 -44.62 10.83 5.60
C GLY A 52 -44.91 11.86 4.48
N GLY A 53 -44.84 11.65 3.16
CA GLY A 53 -44.37 10.53 2.32
C GLY A 53 -44.74 10.73 0.82
N SER A 54 -44.22 9.87 -0.09
CA SER A 54 -44.67 9.64 -1.50
C SER A 54 -44.07 10.40 -2.70
N ALA A 55 -43.83 9.61 -3.77
CA ALA A 55 -43.94 9.84 -5.24
C ALA A 55 -43.04 10.78 -6.08
N ALA A 56 -42.46 10.14 -7.10
CA ALA A 56 -41.83 10.56 -8.37
C ALA A 56 -42.39 11.75 -9.18
N GLN A 57 -41.54 12.37 -10.02
CA GLN A 57 -41.60 12.36 -11.51
C GLN A 57 -40.32 13.01 -12.15
N GLN A 58 -40.04 12.76 -13.44
CA GLN A 58 -39.14 13.52 -14.36
C GLN A 58 -40.01 14.12 -15.52
N PRO A 59 -39.55 15.06 -16.39
CA PRO A 59 -38.18 15.52 -16.69
C PRO A 59 -38.01 17.07 -16.72
N GLY A 60 -36.91 17.57 -17.31
CA GLY A 60 -36.72 19.00 -17.70
C GLY A 60 -37.36 19.34 -19.07
N PRO A 61 -36.93 20.38 -19.83
CA PRO A 61 -35.74 21.26 -19.65
C PRO A 61 -36.04 22.78 -19.73
N THR A 62 -35.02 23.64 -19.56
CA THR A 62 -34.67 24.80 -20.43
C THR A 62 -33.29 25.38 -20.07
N GLN A 63 -32.73 26.23 -20.94
CA GLN A 63 -31.45 26.95 -20.78
C GLN A 63 -31.67 28.44 -20.46
N ASP A 64 -30.57 29.16 -20.22
CA ASP A 64 -30.37 30.63 -20.38
C ASP A 64 -31.12 31.58 -19.40
N ASP A 65 -30.60 32.75 -19.02
CA ASP A 65 -29.22 33.31 -19.00
C ASP A 65 -29.18 34.56 -18.08
N THR A 66 -28.00 34.98 -17.61
CA THR A 66 -27.67 36.25 -16.91
C THR A 66 -28.30 36.60 -15.55
N GLY A 67 -27.61 37.47 -14.78
CA GLY A 67 -28.09 38.11 -13.53
C GLY A 67 -27.92 37.22 -12.27
N ARG A 68 -27.22 37.57 -11.19
CA ARG A 68 -26.79 38.82 -10.53
C ARG A 68 -27.89 39.58 -9.77
N ASP A 69 -28.04 39.18 -8.51
CA ASP A 69 -28.61 39.88 -7.35
C ASP A 69 -27.67 39.59 -6.14
N GLU A 70 -27.55 40.35 -5.05
CA GLU A 70 -28.14 41.66 -4.68
C GLU A 70 -27.29 42.36 -3.56
N ALA A 71 -27.80 43.49 -3.01
CA ALA A 71 -27.26 44.42 -1.99
C ALA A 71 -26.69 45.72 -2.61
N GLN A 72 -27.44 46.82 -2.78
CA GLN A 72 -28.36 47.56 -1.88
C GLN A 72 -27.67 48.22 -0.67
N ASP A 73 -27.44 49.54 -0.76
CA ASP A 73 -27.65 50.60 0.24
C ASP A 73 -27.06 51.94 -0.28
N ASP A 74 -27.59 53.14 -0.04
CA ASP A 74 -28.99 53.57 0.11
C ASP A 74 -29.11 55.09 -0.23
N THR A 75 -30.34 55.60 -0.31
CA THR A 75 -30.81 56.98 -0.08
C THR A 75 -30.01 58.22 -0.56
N ARG A 76 -30.61 58.91 -1.57
CA ARG A 76 -31.22 60.27 -1.49
C ARG A 76 -30.36 61.50 -1.00
N GLN A 77 -30.56 62.73 -1.48
CA GLN A 77 -31.42 63.32 -2.54
C GLN A 77 -31.12 64.84 -2.71
N ALA A 78 -31.55 65.42 -3.84
CA ALA A 78 -31.56 66.86 -4.21
C ALA A 78 -30.19 67.53 -4.50
N GLY A 79 -30.11 68.48 -5.43
CA GLY A 79 -31.13 68.91 -6.40
C GLY A 79 -30.73 70.16 -7.20
N ASN A 80 -31.31 70.29 -8.40
CA ASN A 80 -31.91 71.49 -9.04
C ASN A 80 -31.39 72.90 -8.64
N ASP A 81 -31.17 73.87 -9.56
CA ASP A 81 -31.66 73.94 -10.95
C ASP A 81 -31.07 75.12 -11.79
N VAL A 82 -31.39 75.12 -13.10
CA VAL A 82 -31.76 76.31 -13.93
C VAL A 82 -30.74 77.42 -14.35
N ARG A 83 -30.59 77.52 -15.69
CA ARG A 83 -30.51 78.73 -16.59
C ARG A 83 -29.20 79.47 -16.97
N ARG A 84 -28.98 79.43 -18.30
CA ARG A 84 -28.82 80.55 -19.28
C ARG A 84 -27.52 81.43 -19.35
N ASN A 85 -26.78 81.18 -20.43
CA ASN A 85 -26.71 82.04 -21.65
C ASN A 85 -25.92 83.38 -21.64
N ARG A 86 -24.80 83.35 -22.40
CA ARG A 86 -24.38 84.30 -23.47
C ARG A 86 -23.43 85.48 -23.17
N ASN A 87 -22.28 85.38 -23.85
CA ASN A 87 -21.37 86.40 -24.41
C ASN A 87 -20.49 87.28 -23.49
N ASP A 88 -19.35 87.63 -24.10
CA ASP A 88 -18.45 88.78 -23.85
C ASP A 88 -17.80 88.90 -22.47
N THR A 89 -16.48 89.10 -22.35
CA THR A 89 -15.59 89.88 -23.22
C THR A 89 -14.17 89.32 -23.28
N ARG A 90 -13.41 89.73 -24.31
CA ARG A 90 -11.94 89.66 -24.33
C ARG A 90 -11.37 90.60 -23.24
N ARG A 91 -10.77 90.05 -22.19
CA ARG A 91 -9.78 90.76 -21.37
C ARG A 91 -8.47 89.98 -21.34
N GLU A 92 -7.43 90.64 -21.80
CA GLU A 92 -6.05 90.20 -21.70
C GLU A 92 -5.50 90.70 -20.36
N ASP A 93 -5.09 89.79 -19.49
CA ASP A 93 -4.42 90.08 -18.22
C ASP A 93 -3.33 89.01 -17.98
N PRO A 94 -2.29 89.30 -17.18
CA PRO A 94 -0.92 89.00 -17.61
C PRO A 94 -0.47 87.55 -17.46
N ARG A 95 0.52 87.19 -18.29
CA ARG A 95 1.35 86.00 -18.08
C ARG A 95 2.00 86.07 -16.69
N LEU A 96 1.54 85.24 -15.76
CA LEU A 96 2.36 84.86 -14.61
C LEU A 96 3.55 84.04 -15.14
N GLU A 97 4.71 84.70 -15.28
CA GLU A 97 5.96 84.00 -15.51
C GLU A 97 6.17 82.99 -14.38
N LYS A 98 6.19 81.70 -14.72
CA LYS A 98 6.53 80.64 -13.77
C LYS A 98 7.92 80.93 -13.24
N SER A 99 8.04 81.19 -11.95
CA SER A 99 9.34 81.55 -11.39
C SER A 99 10.32 80.40 -11.64
N PRO A 100 11.54 80.66 -12.16
CA PRO A 100 12.58 79.64 -12.28
C PRO A 100 13.02 79.03 -10.93
N ARG A 101 12.40 79.42 -9.81
CA ARG A 101 12.52 78.81 -8.49
C ARG A 101 11.55 77.63 -8.28
N ASP A 102 10.39 77.63 -8.93
CA ASP A 102 9.33 76.64 -8.70
C ASP A 102 9.54 75.37 -9.53
N ASP A 103 9.98 75.51 -10.77
CA ASP A 103 10.35 74.35 -11.60
C ASP A 103 11.55 73.59 -10.99
N ARG A 104 12.55 74.32 -10.45
CA ARG A 104 13.66 73.71 -9.68
C ARG A 104 13.22 73.08 -8.34
N ARG A 105 12.09 73.49 -7.74
CA ARG A 105 11.49 72.77 -6.59
C ARG A 105 10.82 71.48 -7.05
N ARG A 106 10.07 71.52 -8.16
CA ARG A 106 9.42 70.34 -8.77
C ARG A 106 10.43 69.30 -9.21
N GLU A 107 11.52 69.73 -9.85
CA GLU A 107 12.61 68.88 -10.31
C GLU A 107 13.32 68.19 -9.14
N LYS A 108 13.70 68.93 -8.08
CA LYS A 108 14.29 68.35 -6.87
C LYS A 108 13.36 67.35 -6.18
N ALA A 109 12.05 67.61 -6.15
CA ALA A 109 11.06 66.67 -5.63
C ALA A 109 10.94 65.40 -6.49
N ALA A 110 11.06 65.51 -7.81
CA ALA A 110 11.11 64.35 -8.71
C ALA A 110 12.39 63.52 -8.53
N GLN A 111 13.54 64.18 -8.42
CA GLN A 111 14.84 63.53 -8.15
C GLN A 111 14.84 62.79 -6.80
N ALA A 112 14.26 63.38 -5.74
CA ALA A 112 14.10 62.74 -4.44
C ALA A 112 13.25 61.45 -4.53
N ARG A 113 12.05 61.53 -5.13
CA ARG A 113 11.16 60.37 -5.34
C ARG A 113 11.82 59.28 -6.19
N ALA A 114 12.61 59.65 -7.19
CA ALA A 114 13.37 58.71 -8.01
C ALA A 114 14.47 57.99 -7.20
N ALA A 115 15.17 58.71 -6.32
CA ALA A 115 16.17 58.14 -5.42
C ALA A 115 15.54 57.18 -4.37
N GLU A 116 14.38 57.54 -3.83
CA GLU A 116 13.60 56.67 -2.92
C GLU A 116 13.12 55.40 -3.63
N ALA A 117 12.53 55.52 -4.82
CA ALA A 117 12.12 54.37 -5.62
C ALA A 117 13.31 53.47 -6.01
N ALA A 118 14.48 54.05 -6.31
CA ALA A 118 15.71 53.29 -6.57
C ALA A 118 16.21 52.55 -5.32
N ARG A 119 16.14 53.17 -4.13
CA ARG A 119 16.46 52.51 -2.84
C ARG A 119 15.50 51.38 -2.53
N ALA A 120 14.19 51.58 -2.73
CA ALA A 120 13.17 50.54 -2.55
C ALA A 120 13.40 49.33 -3.46
N ARG A 121 13.65 49.56 -4.76
CA ARG A 121 13.97 48.50 -5.73
C ARG A 121 15.26 47.75 -5.39
N ARG A 122 16.30 48.45 -4.89
CA ARG A 122 17.54 47.81 -4.39
C ARG A 122 17.26 46.93 -3.16
N ARG A 123 16.47 47.41 -2.19
CA ARG A 123 16.06 46.63 -1.00
C ARG A 123 15.24 45.39 -1.38
N GLN A 124 14.28 45.52 -2.30
CA GLN A 124 13.51 44.38 -2.80
C GLN A 124 14.39 43.34 -3.49
N ARG A 125 15.32 43.76 -4.37
CA ARG A 125 16.28 42.85 -5.02
C ARG A 125 17.19 42.15 -4.01
N ALA A 126 17.66 42.84 -2.97
CA ALA A 126 18.45 42.24 -1.90
C ALA A 126 17.65 41.18 -1.10
N ILE A 127 16.39 41.49 -0.74
CA ILE A 127 15.50 40.55 -0.03
C ILE A 127 15.23 39.31 -0.89
N VAL A 128 14.82 39.48 -2.16
CA VAL A 128 14.57 38.36 -3.08
C VAL A 128 15.84 37.52 -3.29
N GLY A 129 17.00 38.17 -3.44
CA GLY A 129 18.29 37.48 -3.51
C GLY A 129 18.58 36.64 -2.26
N SER A 130 18.38 37.19 -1.07
CA SER A 130 18.58 36.44 0.19
C SER A 130 17.61 35.27 0.35
N VAL A 131 16.36 35.40 -0.10
CA VAL A 131 15.38 34.31 -0.06
C VAL A 131 15.76 33.19 -1.02
N VAL A 132 16.17 33.52 -2.25
CA VAL A 132 16.65 32.51 -3.22
C VAL A 132 17.90 31.79 -2.72
N VAL A 133 18.87 32.51 -2.16
CA VAL A 133 20.07 31.90 -1.57
C VAL A 133 19.73 31.01 -0.37
N ALA A 134 18.80 31.42 0.50
CA ALA A 134 18.35 30.61 1.62
C ALA A 134 17.63 29.32 1.16
N LEU A 135 16.75 29.41 0.15
CA LEU A 135 16.06 28.24 -0.41
C LEU A 135 17.04 27.27 -1.08
N LEU A 136 18.04 27.77 -1.81
CA LEU A 136 19.09 26.94 -2.40
C LEU A 136 19.98 26.29 -1.34
N ALA A 137 20.29 26.99 -0.25
CA ALA A 137 21.04 26.43 0.88
C ALA A 137 20.24 25.32 1.60
N VAL A 138 18.93 25.52 1.82
CA VAL A 138 18.05 24.48 2.40
C VAL A 138 17.93 23.28 1.47
N ALA A 139 17.77 23.48 0.15
CA ALA A 139 17.74 22.39 -0.83
C ALA A 139 19.07 21.62 -0.87
N ALA A 140 20.21 22.31 -0.77
CA ALA A 140 21.52 21.67 -0.69
C ALA A 140 21.71 20.88 0.61
N LEU A 141 21.27 21.41 1.76
CA LEU A 141 21.31 20.71 3.05
C LEU A 141 20.42 19.45 3.04
N ILE A 142 19.22 19.52 2.45
CA ILE A 142 18.35 18.35 2.25
C ILE A 142 19.02 17.32 1.33
N GLY A 143 19.61 17.77 0.21
CA GLY A 143 20.34 16.90 -0.71
C GLY A 143 21.53 16.20 -0.06
N VAL A 144 22.31 16.91 0.76
CA VAL A 144 23.40 16.35 1.55
C VAL A 144 22.88 15.37 2.60
N ALA A 145 21.81 15.69 3.34
CA ALA A 145 21.23 14.76 4.33
C ALA A 145 20.72 13.45 3.68
N VAL A 146 20.02 13.56 2.54
CA VAL A 146 19.57 12.39 1.76
C VAL A 146 20.75 11.58 1.21
N GLN A 147 21.85 12.23 0.82
CA GLN A 147 23.04 11.55 0.34
C GLN A 147 23.83 10.89 1.48
N SER A 148 24.00 11.53 2.63
CA SER A 148 24.63 10.95 3.82
C SER A 148 23.91 9.70 4.30
N ASN A 149 22.57 9.73 4.36
CA ASN A 149 21.75 8.56 4.68
C ASN A 149 21.80 7.43 3.63
N ARG A 150 22.43 7.65 2.46
CA ARG A 150 22.73 6.60 1.46
C ARG A 150 24.17 6.09 1.51
N THR A 151 25.06 6.78 2.23
CA THR A 151 26.49 6.43 2.28
C THR A 151 26.80 5.44 3.41
N GLU A 152 25.98 5.38 4.46
CA GLU A 152 25.99 4.30 5.46
C GLU A 152 24.83 3.32 5.23
N SER A 153 24.91 2.56 4.14
CA SER A 153 24.14 1.32 4.00
C SER A 153 24.63 0.30 5.03
N ALA A 154 23.96 0.23 6.18
CA ALA A 154 24.18 -0.83 7.16
C ALA A 154 24.09 -2.22 6.48
N PRO A 155 24.92 -3.20 6.87
CA PRO A 155 24.96 -4.50 6.21
C PRO A 155 23.59 -5.18 6.27
N VAL A 156 23.08 -5.55 5.09
CA VAL A 156 21.75 -6.17 4.95
C VAL A 156 21.71 -7.49 5.71
N VAL A 157 20.80 -7.58 6.69
CA VAL A 157 20.57 -8.81 7.47
C VAL A 157 19.82 -9.81 6.58
N LEU A 158 20.47 -10.92 6.23
CA LEU A 158 19.88 -12.01 5.46
C LEU A 158 19.36 -13.11 6.41
N PRO A 159 18.20 -13.74 6.13
CA PRO A 159 17.79 -14.95 6.86
C PRO A 159 18.60 -16.17 6.41
N VAL A 160 18.77 -17.17 7.30
CA VAL A 160 19.68 -18.32 7.06
C VAL A 160 19.43 -19.15 5.78
N THR A 161 18.22 -19.09 5.21
CA THR A 161 17.83 -19.82 3.99
C THR A 161 17.73 -18.95 2.73
N ALA A 162 18.10 -17.66 2.78
CA ALA A 162 18.20 -16.82 1.58
C ALA A 162 19.39 -17.23 0.72
N THR A 163 19.16 -17.52 -0.57
CA THR A 163 20.19 -17.98 -1.51
C THR A 163 20.03 -17.42 -2.92
N GLY A 164 21.07 -17.55 -3.74
CA GLY A 164 21.07 -17.12 -5.14
C GLY A 164 21.17 -15.59 -5.31
N THR A 165 21.17 -15.15 -6.56
CA THR A 165 21.27 -13.74 -6.96
C THR A 165 20.09 -12.88 -6.48
N ASP A 166 18.89 -13.46 -6.46
CA ASP A 166 17.64 -12.80 -6.04
C ASP A 166 17.30 -13.08 -4.56
N ASN A 167 18.25 -13.66 -3.80
CA ASN A 167 18.19 -13.85 -2.35
C ASN A 167 16.97 -14.66 -1.84
N GLY A 168 16.41 -15.55 -2.65
CA GLY A 168 15.16 -16.27 -2.35
C GLY A 168 15.31 -17.33 -1.26
N ILE A 169 14.23 -17.54 -0.51
CA ILE A 169 14.15 -18.43 0.65
C ILE A 169 13.92 -19.87 0.16
N VAL A 170 14.87 -20.76 0.44
CA VAL A 170 14.82 -22.15 -0.02
C VAL A 170 13.94 -23.02 0.89
N VAL A 171 13.08 -23.84 0.27
CA VAL A 171 12.29 -24.89 0.93
C VAL A 171 12.45 -26.21 0.16
N GLY A 172 12.64 -27.31 0.89
CA GLY A 172 12.88 -28.64 0.32
C GLY A 172 14.35 -29.02 0.23
N ARG A 173 14.65 -30.12 -0.48
CA ARG A 173 16.01 -30.67 -0.55
C ARG A 173 16.89 -29.93 -1.54
N ALA A 174 18.18 -29.76 -1.21
CA ALA A 174 19.15 -29.12 -2.09
C ALA A 174 19.50 -29.93 -3.35
N ASP A 175 19.25 -31.25 -3.34
CA ASP A 175 19.52 -32.20 -4.42
C ASP A 175 18.28 -32.52 -5.29
N ALA A 176 17.16 -31.80 -5.10
CA ALA A 176 15.96 -32.03 -5.89
C ALA A 176 16.19 -31.69 -7.38
N PRO A 177 15.69 -32.52 -8.33
CA PRO A 177 16.05 -32.43 -9.75
C PRO A 177 15.49 -31.20 -10.49
N VAL A 178 14.56 -30.47 -9.86
CA VAL A 178 13.94 -29.26 -10.41
C VAL A 178 13.96 -28.17 -9.35
N THR A 179 14.51 -27.00 -9.69
CA THR A 179 14.27 -25.77 -8.92
C THR A 179 13.00 -25.10 -9.45
N VAL A 180 12.15 -24.64 -8.54
CA VAL A 180 10.98 -23.83 -8.85
C VAL A 180 11.06 -22.53 -8.07
N ASP A 181 11.19 -21.41 -8.79
CA ASP A 181 11.27 -20.08 -8.22
C ASP A 181 9.88 -19.44 -8.21
N PHE A 182 9.39 -19.04 -7.04
CA PHE A 182 8.09 -18.40 -6.80
C PHE A 182 8.31 -16.94 -6.42
N TYR A 183 7.80 -16.00 -7.23
CA TYR A 183 7.83 -14.57 -6.95
C TYR A 183 6.43 -14.10 -6.62
N GLU A 184 6.23 -13.71 -5.36
CA GLU A 184 4.90 -13.57 -4.75
C GLU A 184 4.89 -12.39 -3.76
N ASP A 185 3.73 -11.75 -3.58
CA ASP A 185 3.53 -10.68 -2.59
C ASP A 185 2.40 -11.12 -1.63
N PHE A 186 2.61 -10.99 -0.32
CA PHE A 186 1.64 -11.45 0.68
C PHE A 186 0.31 -10.71 0.66
N GLN A 187 0.22 -9.52 0.05
CA GLN A 187 -1.05 -8.81 -0.18
C GLN A 187 -1.72 -9.15 -1.51
N CYS A 188 -1.02 -9.79 -2.47
CA CYS A 188 -1.56 -10.04 -3.80
C CYS A 188 -2.67 -11.12 -3.78
N PRO A 189 -3.91 -10.81 -4.21
CA PRO A 189 -5.01 -11.79 -4.22
C PRO A 189 -4.77 -12.97 -5.17
N ILE A 190 -4.07 -12.73 -6.28
CA ILE A 190 -3.74 -13.79 -7.25
C ILE A 190 -2.64 -14.73 -6.72
N CYS A 191 -1.81 -14.27 -5.77
CA CYS A 191 -0.90 -15.17 -5.04
C CYS A 191 -1.68 -16.03 -4.02
N GLN A 192 -2.69 -15.48 -3.35
CA GLN A 192 -3.61 -16.30 -2.53
C GLN A 192 -4.35 -17.34 -3.40
N GLU A 193 -4.83 -16.97 -4.58
CA GLU A 193 -5.48 -17.91 -5.50
C GLU A 193 -4.52 -19.00 -5.97
N LEU A 194 -3.25 -18.65 -6.26
CA LEU A 194 -2.20 -19.61 -6.58
C LEU A 194 -1.96 -20.59 -5.43
N GLU A 195 -1.66 -20.13 -4.22
CA GLU A 195 -1.36 -21.03 -3.10
C GLU A 195 -2.59 -21.83 -2.64
N SER A 196 -3.81 -21.28 -2.76
CA SER A 196 -5.06 -22.03 -2.53
C SER A 196 -5.26 -23.16 -3.55
N THR A 197 -4.71 -23.01 -4.76
CA THR A 197 -4.89 -23.94 -5.89
C THR A 197 -3.73 -24.94 -6.04
N LEU A 198 -2.50 -24.50 -5.78
CA LEU A 198 -1.26 -25.26 -6.00
C LEU A 198 -0.54 -25.63 -4.70
N GLY A 199 -0.76 -24.94 -3.59
CA GLY A 199 -0.05 -25.15 -2.32
C GLY A 199 0.01 -26.62 -1.88
N PRO A 200 -1.08 -27.43 -1.96
CA PRO A 200 -1.03 -28.86 -1.68
C PRO A 200 -0.12 -29.65 -2.64
N ASN A 201 -0.13 -29.33 -3.94
CA ASN A 201 0.74 -29.96 -4.94
C ASN A 201 2.21 -29.55 -4.74
N ILE A 202 2.47 -28.29 -4.42
CA ILE A 202 3.80 -27.75 -4.12
C ILE A 202 4.36 -28.42 -2.86
N GLN A 203 3.57 -28.46 -1.78
CA GLN A 203 3.94 -29.11 -0.52
C GLN A 203 4.22 -30.61 -0.71
N GLN A 204 3.41 -31.32 -1.51
CA GLN A 204 3.67 -32.72 -1.84
C GLN A 204 4.98 -32.87 -2.63
N MET A 205 5.22 -32.07 -3.67
CA MET A 205 6.45 -32.18 -4.47
C MET A 205 7.73 -31.77 -3.71
N ILE A 206 7.62 -30.86 -2.75
CA ILE A 206 8.69 -30.55 -1.79
C ILE A 206 8.98 -31.77 -0.90
N SER A 207 7.92 -32.40 -0.37
CA SER A 207 8.00 -33.55 0.54
C SER A 207 8.51 -34.82 -0.16
N ASP A 208 8.06 -35.07 -1.40
CA ASP A 208 8.58 -36.10 -2.31
C ASP A 208 10.04 -35.84 -2.71
N GLY A 209 10.58 -34.63 -2.43
CA GLY A 209 11.90 -34.22 -2.85
C GLY A 209 12.05 -34.05 -4.37
N ARG A 210 10.93 -33.82 -5.09
CA ARG A 210 10.85 -33.62 -6.54
C ARG A 210 11.19 -32.19 -6.95
N ILE A 211 10.88 -31.21 -6.09
CA ILE A 211 11.25 -29.81 -6.30
C ILE A 211 12.05 -29.24 -5.12
N ARG A 212 12.97 -28.35 -5.44
CA ARG A 212 13.53 -27.33 -4.55
C ARG A 212 12.74 -26.05 -4.80
N ALA A 213 11.88 -25.67 -3.88
CA ALA A 213 11.16 -24.40 -3.99
C ALA A 213 12.04 -23.25 -3.50
N VAL A 214 11.96 -22.10 -4.17
CA VAL A 214 12.68 -20.88 -3.82
C VAL A 214 11.70 -19.72 -3.84
N TYR A 215 11.43 -19.13 -2.69
CA TYR A 215 10.42 -18.08 -2.53
C TYR A 215 11.05 -16.69 -2.48
N HIS A 216 10.63 -15.81 -3.37
CA HIS A 216 11.04 -14.42 -3.48
C HIS A 216 9.86 -13.54 -3.06
N MET A 217 9.80 -13.17 -1.78
CA MET A 217 8.73 -12.34 -1.26
C MET A 217 8.93 -10.88 -1.68
N MET A 218 8.18 -10.48 -2.70
CA MET A 218 8.09 -9.12 -3.23
C MET A 218 7.30 -8.23 -2.25
N SER A 219 7.44 -6.90 -2.38
CA SER A 219 6.83 -5.94 -1.46
C SER A 219 6.20 -4.70 -2.09
N PHE A 220 6.05 -4.68 -3.42
CA PHE A 220 5.63 -3.50 -4.17
C PHE A 220 4.17 -3.10 -3.96
N LEU A 221 3.32 -3.97 -3.37
CA LEU A 221 1.98 -3.59 -2.90
C LEU A 221 2.01 -2.77 -1.58
N GLY A 222 3.21 -2.53 -1.02
CA GLY A 222 3.47 -1.40 -0.14
C GLY A 222 3.75 -1.78 1.32
N PRO A 223 3.46 -0.87 2.29
CA PRO A 223 3.99 -1.01 3.65
C PRO A 223 3.56 -2.27 4.40
N GLU A 224 2.39 -2.84 4.09
CA GLU A 224 1.92 -4.09 4.66
C GLU A 224 2.63 -5.31 4.04
N SER A 225 2.85 -5.33 2.72
CA SER A 225 3.71 -6.33 2.05
C SER A 225 5.14 -6.33 2.60
N VAL A 226 5.75 -5.15 2.77
CA VAL A 226 7.08 -5.02 3.40
C VAL A 226 7.10 -5.65 4.80
N ARG A 227 6.08 -5.39 5.62
CA ARG A 227 5.96 -5.98 6.97
C ARG A 227 5.78 -7.50 6.93
N ALA A 228 4.92 -8.01 6.05
CA ALA A 228 4.66 -9.44 5.91
C ALA A 228 5.90 -10.19 5.39
N ALA A 229 6.59 -9.66 4.38
CA ALA A 229 7.84 -10.22 3.86
C ALA A 229 8.97 -10.19 4.91
N ASN A 230 9.09 -9.10 5.69
CA ASN A 230 10.00 -9.02 6.84
C ASN A 230 9.69 -10.09 7.89
N ALA A 231 8.42 -10.31 8.19
CA ALA A 231 7.99 -11.33 9.15
C ALA A 231 8.24 -12.76 8.64
N ALA A 232 8.09 -13.00 7.33
CA ALA A 232 8.44 -14.29 6.73
C ALA A 232 9.96 -14.53 6.68
N ALA A 233 10.78 -13.49 6.49
CA ALA A 233 12.23 -13.58 6.65
C ALA A 233 12.61 -13.91 8.12
N ALA A 234 11.92 -13.33 9.11
CA ALA A 234 12.09 -13.71 10.51
C ALA A 234 11.64 -15.15 10.80
N ALA A 235 10.58 -15.65 10.14
CA ALA A 235 10.18 -17.05 10.21
C ALA A 235 11.21 -17.99 9.55
N ALA A 236 11.83 -17.57 8.45
CA ALA A 236 12.91 -18.29 7.77
C ALA A 236 14.18 -18.40 8.64
N GLN A 237 14.50 -17.37 9.42
CA GLN A 237 15.59 -17.39 10.41
C GLN A 237 15.43 -18.50 11.45
N GLU A 238 14.19 -18.83 11.84
CA GLU A 238 13.85 -19.90 12.79
C GLU A 238 13.43 -21.22 12.09
N GLY A 239 13.64 -21.32 10.77
CA GLY A 239 13.41 -22.54 9.99
C GLY A 239 11.94 -22.87 9.70
N LYS A 240 10.99 -21.96 9.98
CA LYS A 240 9.54 -22.16 9.82
C LYS A 240 8.91 -21.29 8.73
N PHE A 241 9.67 -21.04 7.65
CA PHE A 241 9.20 -20.19 6.55
C PHE A 241 7.89 -20.69 5.95
N LYS A 242 7.81 -21.99 5.56
CA LYS A 242 6.67 -22.52 4.81
C LYS A 242 5.40 -22.52 5.65
N GLU A 243 5.48 -22.89 6.92
CA GLU A 243 4.35 -22.85 7.85
C GLU A 243 3.86 -21.41 8.07
N TYR A 244 4.76 -20.44 8.17
CA TYR A 244 4.41 -19.03 8.32
C TYR A 244 3.83 -18.43 7.04
N HIS A 245 4.42 -18.76 5.89
CA HIS A 245 3.93 -18.40 4.55
C HIS A 245 2.50 -18.89 4.32
N ASP A 246 2.25 -20.18 4.60
CA ASP A 246 0.96 -20.82 4.38
C ASP A 246 -0.12 -20.24 5.30
N ILE A 247 0.22 -19.92 6.56
CA ILE A 247 -0.73 -19.29 7.48
C ILE A 247 -0.99 -17.82 7.13
N LEU A 248 -0.05 -17.09 6.51
CA LEU A 248 -0.35 -15.76 5.96
C LEU A 248 -1.33 -15.87 4.79
N TYR A 249 -1.07 -16.67 3.75
CA TYR A 249 -1.99 -16.78 2.61
C TYR A 249 -3.37 -17.34 2.99
N ALA A 250 -3.43 -18.33 3.90
CA ALA A 250 -4.69 -18.85 4.43
C ALA A 250 -5.46 -17.85 5.33
N ASN A 251 -4.89 -16.68 5.64
CA ASN A 251 -5.52 -15.62 6.43
C ASN A 251 -5.31 -14.22 5.79
N GLN A 252 -5.04 -14.16 4.47
CA GLN A 252 -4.70 -12.92 3.77
C GLN A 252 -5.83 -11.89 3.93
N PRO A 253 -5.53 -10.67 4.44
CA PRO A 253 -6.48 -9.57 4.48
C PRO A 253 -6.54 -8.87 3.12
N PRO A 254 -7.61 -8.11 2.80
CA PRO A 254 -7.66 -7.31 1.58
C PRO A 254 -6.48 -6.34 1.45
N GLU A 255 -6.09 -6.02 0.22
CA GLU A 255 -5.02 -5.05 -0.07
C GLU A 255 -5.23 -3.73 0.68
N HIS A 256 -4.13 -3.21 1.25
CA HIS A 256 -4.06 -1.96 2.03
C HIS A 256 -5.04 -1.83 3.22
N SER A 257 -5.64 -2.92 3.71
CA SER A 257 -6.67 -2.88 4.76
C SER A 257 -6.14 -2.69 6.19
N GLY A 258 -4.82 -2.76 6.42
CA GLY A 258 -4.24 -2.72 7.77
C GLY A 258 -4.36 -4.04 8.54
N GLY A 259 -4.50 -5.17 7.84
CA GLY A 259 -4.50 -6.51 8.44
C GLY A 259 -3.09 -7.04 8.78
N TYR A 260 -2.06 -6.61 8.07
CA TYR A 260 -0.65 -6.97 8.32
C TYR A 260 0.07 -5.88 9.12
N GLN A 261 -0.42 -5.63 10.34
CA GLN A 261 0.31 -4.90 11.37
C GLN A 261 1.19 -5.85 12.20
N ASN A 262 2.26 -5.33 12.80
CA ASN A 262 3.26 -6.14 13.52
C ASN A 262 2.64 -7.11 14.55
N ASP A 263 1.67 -6.67 15.35
CA ASP A 263 1.03 -7.54 16.34
C ASP A 263 0.21 -8.68 15.70
N ALA A 264 -0.49 -8.41 14.58
CA ALA A 264 -1.18 -9.45 13.82
C ALA A 264 -0.19 -10.45 13.19
N LEU A 265 0.90 -9.96 12.62
CA LEU A 265 1.97 -10.79 12.06
C LEU A 265 2.65 -11.67 13.12
N THR A 266 2.86 -11.16 14.34
CA THR A 266 3.34 -11.99 15.46
C THR A 266 2.29 -12.98 15.97
N ALA A 267 1.00 -12.64 15.93
CA ALA A 267 -0.09 -13.57 16.29
C ALA A 267 -0.24 -14.73 15.29
N PHE A 268 -0.04 -14.48 14.00
CA PHE A 268 0.09 -15.55 13.00
C PHE A 268 1.33 -16.43 13.28
N GLY A 269 2.44 -15.82 13.72
CA GLY A 269 3.65 -16.54 14.11
C GLY A 269 3.39 -17.47 15.30
N ALA A 270 2.73 -16.97 16.35
CA ALA A 270 2.37 -17.77 17.51
C ALA A 270 1.51 -18.99 17.16
N ARG A 271 0.62 -18.88 16.15
CA ARG A 271 -0.20 -20.01 15.65
C ARG A 271 0.62 -21.14 14.98
N VAL A 272 1.83 -20.86 14.49
CA VAL A 272 2.79 -21.87 14.00
C VAL A 272 3.95 -22.12 14.97
N GLY A 273 3.84 -21.62 16.21
CA GLY A 273 4.85 -21.76 17.25
C GLY A 273 6.15 -20.98 16.97
N LEU A 274 6.05 -19.84 16.28
CA LEU A 274 7.07 -18.77 16.29
C LEU A 274 6.73 -17.81 17.44
N THR A 275 7.19 -18.17 18.64
CA THR A 275 6.94 -17.44 19.89
C THR A 275 8.23 -16.94 20.55
N SER A 276 9.36 -17.06 19.85
CA SER A 276 10.66 -16.60 20.33
C SER A 276 10.70 -15.06 20.43
N PRO A 277 11.38 -14.49 21.43
CA PRO A 277 11.62 -13.04 21.49
C PRO A 277 12.36 -12.51 20.26
N ALA A 278 13.24 -13.31 19.63
CA ALA A 278 13.97 -12.89 18.44
C ALA A 278 13.05 -12.73 17.22
N PHE A 279 12.11 -13.66 17.01
CA PHE A 279 11.06 -13.51 15.99
C PHE A 279 10.19 -12.28 16.26
N VAL A 280 9.66 -12.13 17.48
CA VAL A 280 8.78 -11.00 17.84
C VAL A 280 9.47 -9.65 17.63
N GLU A 281 10.72 -9.51 18.03
CA GLU A 281 11.48 -8.28 17.83
C GLU A 281 11.93 -8.09 16.38
N ALA A 282 12.23 -9.14 15.60
CA ALA A 282 12.52 -9.01 14.18
C ALA A 282 11.30 -8.55 13.35
N VAL A 283 10.11 -9.04 13.70
CA VAL A 283 8.84 -8.54 13.13
C VAL A 283 8.64 -7.07 13.50
N ARG A 284 8.83 -6.72 14.78
CA ARG A 284 8.53 -5.37 15.29
C ARG A 284 9.49 -4.29 14.82
N ASN A 285 10.78 -4.58 14.79
CA ASN A 285 11.83 -3.61 14.44
C ASN A 285 12.11 -3.55 12.92
N GLY A 286 11.49 -4.43 12.11
CA GLY A 286 11.71 -4.45 10.66
C GLY A 286 13.12 -4.90 10.27
N THR A 287 13.70 -5.84 11.03
CA THR A 287 15.11 -6.26 10.93
C THR A 287 15.53 -6.70 9.52
N TYR A 288 14.61 -7.28 8.75
CA TYR A 288 14.81 -7.78 7.40
C TYR A 288 14.26 -6.83 6.32
N ASN A 289 13.79 -5.62 6.65
CA ASN A 289 13.27 -4.65 5.65
C ASN A 289 14.30 -4.36 4.54
N GLY A 290 15.59 -4.25 4.88
CA GLY A 290 16.66 -4.07 3.88
C GLY A 290 16.92 -5.30 3.00
N TYR A 291 16.57 -6.50 3.48
CA TYR A 291 16.62 -7.74 2.72
C TYR A 291 15.42 -7.82 1.76
N VAL A 292 14.20 -7.50 2.24
CA VAL A 292 12.98 -7.43 1.42
C VAL A 292 13.17 -6.48 0.25
N ALA A 293 13.66 -5.26 0.50
CA ALA A 293 13.95 -4.29 -0.55
C ALA A 293 15.01 -4.79 -1.57
N LYS A 294 15.95 -5.63 -1.13
CA LYS A 294 16.97 -6.23 -2.00
C LYS A 294 16.42 -7.39 -2.85
N VAL A 295 15.51 -8.21 -2.32
CA VAL A 295 14.79 -9.24 -3.10
C VAL A 295 14.03 -8.58 -4.25
N GLU A 296 13.29 -7.51 -3.98
CA GLU A 296 12.51 -6.79 -4.99
C GLU A 296 13.39 -6.10 -6.05
N ASP A 297 14.48 -5.45 -5.63
CA ASP A 297 15.45 -4.79 -6.51
C ASP A 297 16.18 -5.79 -7.43
N ASP A 298 16.64 -6.92 -6.90
CA ASP A 298 17.32 -7.95 -7.71
C ASP A 298 16.35 -8.68 -8.66
N ALA A 299 15.15 -9.04 -8.20
CA ALA A 299 14.09 -9.61 -9.05
C ALA A 299 13.71 -8.66 -10.21
N SER A 300 13.61 -7.36 -9.92
CA SER A 300 13.33 -6.32 -10.92
C SER A 300 14.44 -6.22 -11.98
N LYS A 301 15.72 -6.33 -11.58
CA LYS A 301 16.86 -6.37 -12.53
C LYS A 301 16.81 -7.58 -13.47
N ARG A 302 16.25 -8.71 -13.02
CA ARG A 302 16.01 -9.89 -13.87
C ARG A 302 14.74 -9.79 -14.73
N GLY A 303 13.99 -8.68 -14.64
CA GLY A 303 12.75 -8.46 -15.38
C GLY A 303 11.50 -9.08 -14.75
N VAL A 304 11.56 -9.53 -13.49
CA VAL A 304 10.37 -10.01 -12.77
C VAL A 304 9.67 -8.82 -12.11
N THR A 305 8.68 -8.25 -12.82
CA THR A 305 7.98 -7.02 -12.42
C THR A 305 6.51 -7.25 -12.06
N GLY A 306 6.14 -8.44 -11.57
CA GLY A 306 4.76 -8.77 -11.24
C GLY A 306 4.58 -10.16 -10.63
N THR A 307 3.52 -10.31 -9.83
CA THR A 307 3.22 -11.49 -9.01
C THR A 307 1.80 -12.02 -9.26
N PRO A 308 1.57 -13.35 -9.21
CA PRO A 308 2.59 -14.38 -9.08
C PRO A 308 3.40 -14.57 -10.37
N THR A 309 4.70 -14.80 -10.23
CA THR A 309 5.55 -15.30 -11.31
C THR A 309 6.21 -16.61 -10.86
N VAL A 310 5.96 -17.70 -11.59
CA VAL A 310 6.54 -19.03 -11.30
C VAL A 310 7.50 -19.42 -12.41
N LEU A 311 8.74 -19.72 -12.07
CA LEU A 311 9.77 -20.25 -12.97
C LEU A 311 10.03 -21.72 -12.64
N VAL A 312 10.08 -22.60 -13.64
CA VAL A 312 10.48 -24.01 -13.49
C VAL A 312 11.80 -24.21 -14.22
N ASN A 313 12.88 -24.49 -13.48
CA ASN A 313 14.27 -24.45 -13.97
C ASN A 313 14.55 -23.17 -14.80
N GLY A 314 14.19 -22.00 -14.25
CA GLY A 314 14.34 -20.69 -14.89
C GLY A 314 13.35 -20.36 -16.03
N ARG A 315 12.46 -21.29 -16.42
CA ARG A 315 11.46 -21.07 -17.48
C ARG A 315 10.13 -20.64 -16.88
N GLN A 316 9.67 -19.43 -17.19
CA GLN A 316 8.39 -18.91 -16.69
C GLN A 316 7.20 -19.75 -17.20
N LEU A 317 6.29 -20.10 -16.30
CA LEU A 317 5.00 -20.71 -16.64
C LEU A 317 4.02 -19.65 -17.13
N SER A 318 3.21 -19.96 -18.14
CA SER A 318 2.09 -19.09 -18.50
C SER A 318 0.95 -19.22 -17.47
N PRO A 319 0.07 -18.22 -17.31
CA PRO A 319 -1.03 -18.28 -16.35
C PRO A 319 -1.93 -19.52 -16.50
N GLN A 320 -2.09 -20.04 -17.72
CA GLN A 320 -2.89 -21.24 -18.01
C GLN A 320 -2.22 -22.54 -17.50
N ALA A 321 -0.91 -22.52 -17.28
CA ALA A 321 -0.15 -23.63 -16.70
C ALA A 321 -0.14 -23.61 -15.15
N LEU A 322 -0.63 -22.55 -14.51
CA LEU A 322 -0.79 -22.44 -13.05
C LEU A 322 -2.02 -23.22 -12.54
N THR A 323 -2.11 -24.49 -12.94
CA THR A 323 -3.12 -25.46 -12.52
C THR A 323 -2.42 -26.70 -11.97
N PRO A 324 -3.05 -27.52 -11.09
CA PRO A 324 -2.42 -28.70 -10.52
C PRO A 324 -1.86 -29.66 -11.59
N GLN A 325 -2.57 -29.79 -12.72
CA GLN A 325 -2.15 -30.59 -13.87
C GLN A 325 -1.02 -29.91 -14.66
N GLY A 326 -1.15 -28.61 -14.97
CA GLY A 326 -0.14 -27.85 -15.72
C GLY A 326 1.20 -27.76 -15.00
N PHE A 327 1.17 -27.46 -13.70
CA PHE A 327 2.34 -27.42 -12.84
C PHE A 327 3.02 -28.80 -12.74
N THR A 328 2.23 -29.86 -12.50
CA THR A 328 2.76 -31.25 -12.45
C THR A 328 3.38 -31.66 -13.78
N ALA A 329 2.79 -31.29 -14.91
CA ALA A 329 3.34 -31.57 -16.24
C ALA A 329 4.64 -30.80 -16.49
N ALA A 330 4.72 -29.52 -16.08
CA ALA A 330 5.91 -28.70 -16.21
C ALA A 330 7.08 -29.23 -15.37
N VAL A 331 6.86 -29.52 -14.09
CA VAL A 331 7.87 -30.12 -13.19
C VAL A 331 8.34 -31.48 -13.72
N THR A 332 7.42 -32.34 -14.17
CA THR A 332 7.78 -33.67 -14.69
C THR A 332 8.57 -33.58 -16.00
N SER A 333 8.24 -32.62 -16.87
CA SER A 333 9.00 -32.35 -18.10
C SER A 333 10.39 -31.78 -17.80
N ALA A 334 10.49 -30.89 -16.80
CA ALA A 334 11.76 -30.29 -16.39
C ALA A 334 12.72 -31.30 -15.74
N ALA A 335 12.18 -32.28 -14.98
CA ALA A 335 12.96 -33.37 -14.39
C ALA A 335 13.48 -34.38 -15.44
N ALA A 336 12.82 -34.48 -16.59
CA ALA A 336 13.22 -35.34 -17.70
C ALA A 336 14.20 -34.66 -18.68
N ALA A 337 14.33 -33.33 -18.62
CA ALA A 337 15.30 -32.58 -19.40
C ALA A 337 16.68 -32.55 -18.72
N PRO A 338 17.79 -32.57 -19.46
CA PRO A 338 19.09 -32.25 -18.88
C PRO A 338 19.05 -30.81 -18.33
N ALA A 339 19.58 -30.61 -17.12
CA ALA A 339 19.53 -29.32 -16.45
C ALA A 339 20.15 -28.21 -17.32
N PRO A 340 19.48 -27.04 -17.47
CA PRO A 340 20.03 -25.93 -18.23
C PRO A 340 21.32 -25.42 -17.55
N ALA A 341 22.30 -25.03 -18.37
CA ALA A 341 23.52 -24.41 -17.86
C ALA A 341 23.17 -23.12 -17.11
N ALA A 342 23.72 -22.96 -15.90
CA ALA A 342 23.45 -21.80 -15.06
C ALA A 342 24.00 -20.51 -15.71
N THR A 343 23.11 -19.65 -16.18
CA THR A 343 23.41 -18.26 -16.52
C THR A 343 23.50 -17.46 -15.21
N GLY A 344 24.72 -17.10 -14.82
CA GLY A 344 25.00 -16.17 -13.73
C GLY A 344 25.05 -14.71 -14.17
#